data_AF-A0A7R6XWN2-F1
#
_entry.id   AF-A0A7R6XWN2-F1
#
_cell.length_a   1.000
_cell.length_b   1.000
_cell.length_c   1.000
_cell.angle_alpha   90.00
_cell.angle_beta   90.00
_cell.angle_gamma   90.00
#
_symmetry.space_group_name_H-M   'P 1'
#
loop_
_entity.id
_entity.type
_entity.pdbx_description
1 polymer ?
#
loop_
_entity_poly.entity_id
_entity_poly.type
_entity_poly.pdbx_seq_one_letter_code
_entity_poly.pdbx_strand_id
1 'polypeptide(L)'
;MAGLARLWRRVAVYAAHDDPLTSAANWIALVVAWNQPFYPLYLWAVVGADKVAPSFLTFLSTPFFLAVPAVARRHALAGRLMLPLTGIANGILSTKVFGIGSGVEIFLVPCALIGAALFRPSERAIGLLVVALCAAAYFIPERLFGLPLADYSASDNNGMVGLNALSAATLIVFVGLLLSGVVATSEERGIKNRAENSGSAETPEPPPPR
;
A
#
# COMPACT_ATOMS: atom_id res chain seq x y z
N MET A 1 22.15 -19.81 1.45
CA MET A 1 22.48 -18.37 1.42
C MET A 1 22.42 -17.76 0.00
N ALA A 2 23.17 -18.26 -0.99
CA ALA A 2 23.22 -17.69 -2.35
C ALA A 2 21.86 -17.67 -3.11
N GLY A 3 20.99 -18.66 -2.89
CA GLY A 3 19.65 -18.71 -3.50
C GLY A 3 18.73 -17.60 -3.01
N LEU A 4 18.70 -17.36 -1.69
CA LEU A 4 17.88 -16.31 -1.07
C LEU A 4 18.33 -14.91 -1.53
N ALA A 5 19.64 -14.67 -1.59
CA ALA A 5 20.18 -13.41 -2.10
C ALA A 5 19.83 -13.16 -3.59
N ARG A 6 19.74 -14.22 -4.40
CA ARG A 6 19.29 -14.11 -5.80
C ARG A 6 17.80 -13.80 -5.91
N LEU A 7 16.97 -14.47 -5.10
CA LEU A 7 15.53 -14.20 -5.05
C LEU A 7 15.26 -12.77 -4.59
N TRP A 8 15.89 -12.33 -3.50
CA TRP A 8 15.75 -10.97 -2.99
C TRP A 8 16.09 -9.92 -4.05
N ARG A 9 17.19 -10.13 -4.78
CA ARG A 9 17.60 -9.23 -5.88
C ARG A 9 16.54 -9.17 -6.98
N ARG A 10 15.91 -10.30 -7.34
CA ARG A 10 14.84 -10.32 -8.34
C ARG A 10 13.62 -9.54 -7.86
N VAL A 11 13.23 -9.70 -6.59
CA VAL A 11 12.12 -8.93 -5.99
C VAL A 11 12.45 -7.44 -5.95
N ALA A 12 13.66 -7.07 -5.52
CA ALA A 12 14.09 -5.68 -5.49
C ALA A 12 14.12 -5.05 -6.89
N VAL A 13 14.65 -5.75 -7.89
CA VAL A 13 14.60 -5.32 -9.30
C VAL A 13 13.16 -5.24 -9.80
N TYR A 14 12.28 -6.14 -9.35
CA TYR A 14 10.87 -6.13 -9.72
C TYR A 14 10.14 -4.90 -9.16
N ALA A 15 10.44 -4.51 -7.92
CA ALA A 15 9.86 -3.35 -7.24
C ALA A 15 10.46 -2.01 -7.68
N ALA A 16 11.71 -2.01 -8.16
CA ALA A 16 12.44 -0.79 -8.50
C ALA A 16 11.73 0.05 -9.58
N HIS A 17 11.77 1.37 -9.39
CA HIS A 17 11.24 2.37 -10.32
C HIS A 17 11.96 3.71 -10.10
N ASP A 18 12.18 4.49 -11.16
CA ASP A 18 12.93 5.77 -11.10
C ASP A 18 12.17 6.84 -10.29
N ASP A 19 10.85 6.86 -10.41
CA ASP A 19 9.96 7.65 -9.55
C ASP A 19 9.87 7.03 -8.13
N PRO A 20 10.34 7.73 -7.07
CA PRO A 20 10.35 7.22 -5.71
C PRO A 20 8.96 6.90 -5.13
N LEU A 21 7.93 7.68 -5.48
CA LEU A 21 6.56 7.41 -5.01
C LEU A 21 6.00 6.13 -5.62
N THR A 22 6.32 5.88 -6.89
CA THR A 22 5.95 4.64 -7.57
C THR A 22 6.73 3.44 -7.04
N SER A 23 8.02 3.62 -6.72
CA SER A 23 8.82 2.57 -6.04
C SER A 23 8.23 2.22 -4.66
N ALA A 24 7.82 3.22 -3.88
CA ALA A 24 7.12 2.99 -2.62
C ALA A 24 5.81 2.21 -2.81
N ALA A 25 4.98 2.58 -3.81
CA ALA A 25 3.76 1.85 -4.15
C ALA A 25 4.03 0.37 -4.48
N ASN A 26 5.08 0.10 -5.27
CA ASN A 26 5.46 -1.26 -5.63
C ASN A 26 5.83 -2.09 -4.40
N TRP A 27 6.61 -1.54 -3.47
CA TRP A 27 6.97 -2.24 -2.24
C TRP A 27 5.75 -2.50 -1.34
N ILE A 28 4.86 -1.54 -1.19
CA ILE A 28 3.61 -1.72 -0.44
C ILE A 28 2.79 -2.85 -1.06
N ALA A 29 2.61 -2.84 -2.39
CA ALA A 29 1.86 -3.88 -3.09
C ALA A 29 2.45 -5.27 -2.89
N LEU A 30 3.77 -5.41 -2.94
CA LEU A 30 4.45 -6.69 -2.73
C LEU A 30 4.36 -7.17 -1.28
N VAL A 31 4.43 -6.27 -0.30
CA VAL A 31 4.22 -6.62 1.12
C VAL A 31 2.79 -7.10 1.35
N VAL A 32 1.79 -6.43 0.78
CA VAL A 32 0.38 -6.86 0.88
C VAL A 32 0.16 -8.19 0.17
N ALA A 33 0.70 -8.37 -1.04
CA ALA A 33 0.62 -9.65 -1.75
C ALA A 33 1.29 -10.79 -0.97
N TRP A 34 2.44 -10.52 -0.34
CA TRP A 34 3.13 -11.49 0.50
C TRP A 34 2.35 -11.84 1.75
N ASN A 35 1.57 -10.92 2.31
CA ASN A 35 0.74 -11.18 3.48
C ASN A 35 -0.44 -12.12 3.19
N GLN A 36 -0.99 -12.12 1.97
CA GLN A 36 -2.14 -12.94 1.58
C GLN A 36 -2.01 -14.41 2.03
N PRO A 37 -0.97 -15.19 1.67
CA PRO A 37 -0.85 -16.60 2.09
C PRO A 37 -0.76 -16.82 3.61
N PHE A 38 -0.36 -15.81 4.39
CA PHE A 38 -0.26 -15.93 5.85
C PHE A 38 -1.53 -15.49 6.57
N TYR A 39 -2.36 -14.63 5.97
CA TYR A 39 -3.56 -14.13 6.60
C TYR A 39 -4.52 -15.25 7.07
N PRO A 40 -4.81 -16.29 6.27
CA PRO A 40 -5.60 -17.43 6.74
C PRO A 40 -4.96 -18.17 7.92
N LEU A 41 -3.64 -18.21 8.04
CA LEU A 41 -2.97 -18.87 9.16
C LEU A 41 -3.17 -18.10 10.47
N TYR A 42 -3.07 -16.77 10.43
CA TYR A 42 -3.35 -15.93 11.60
C TYR A 42 -4.83 -15.98 11.96
N LEU A 43 -5.72 -15.98 10.97
CA LEU A 43 -7.15 -16.07 11.19
C LEU A 43 -7.55 -17.44 11.75
N TRP A 44 -6.97 -18.53 11.24
CA TRP A 44 -7.16 -19.88 11.76
C TRP A 44 -6.89 -19.97 13.26
N ALA A 45 -5.82 -19.32 13.73
CA ALA A 45 -5.48 -19.28 15.15
C ALA A 45 -6.49 -18.50 16.00
N VAL A 46 -7.28 -17.61 15.39
CA VAL A 46 -8.27 -16.76 16.05
C VAL A 46 -9.66 -17.38 16.03
N VAL A 47 -10.11 -17.88 14.88
CA VAL A 47 -11.51 -18.30 14.66
C VAL A 47 -11.71 -19.81 14.58
N GLY A 48 -10.61 -20.58 14.52
CA GLY A 48 -10.65 -22.04 14.39
C GLY A 48 -10.67 -22.57 12.95
N ALA A 49 -10.48 -23.88 12.83
CA ALA A 49 -10.35 -24.59 11.55
C ALA A 49 -11.64 -24.61 10.71
N ASP A 50 -12.78 -24.62 11.38
CA ASP A 50 -14.11 -24.69 10.78
C ASP A 50 -14.54 -23.36 10.11
N LYS A 51 -13.95 -22.23 10.51
CA LYS A 51 -14.38 -20.88 10.07
C LYS A 51 -13.35 -20.13 9.22
N VAL A 52 -12.20 -20.75 8.93
CA VAL A 52 -11.12 -20.10 8.18
C VAL A 52 -11.35 -20.10 6.67
N ALA A 53 -12.10 -21.07 6.14
CA ALA A 53 -12.24 -21.28 4.70
C ALA A 53 -12.65 -20.02 3.88
N PRO A 54 -13.55 -19.14 4.35
CA PRO A 54 -13.91 -17.94 3.62
C PRO A 54 -12.73 -16.97 3.39
N SER A 55 -11.69 -17.01 4.25
CA SER A 55 -10.53 -16.12 4.11
C SER A 55 -9.71 -16.34 2.86
N PHE A 56 -9.78 -17.53 2.24
CA PHE A 56 -9.10 -17.78 0.97
C PHE A 56 -9.66 -16.93 -0.18
N LEU A 57 -10.87 -16.36 -0.06
CA LEU A 57 -11.41 -15.44 -1.06
C LEU A 57 -10.61 -14.14 -1.16
N THR A 58 -9.89 -13.73 -0.12
CA THR A 58 -9.02 -12.54 -0.19
C THR A 58 -7.87 -12.76 -1.19
N PHE A 59 -7.53 -14.01 -1.51
CA PHE A 59 -6.47 -14.33 -2.45
C PHE A 59 -6.78 -13.86 -3.87
N LEU A 60 -8.05 -13.62 -4.19
CA LEU A 60 -8.48 -13.03 -5.47
C LEU A 60 -7.80 -11.68 -5.73
N SER A 61 -7.41 -10.95 -4.68
CA SER A 61 -6.68 -9.67 -4.79
C SER A 61 -5.18 -9.84 -5.06
N THR A 62 -4.59 -10.99 -4.74
CA THR A 62 -3.15 -11.28 -4.89
C THR A 62 -2.62 -11.01 -6.30
N PRO A 63 -3.22 -11.53 -7.39
CA PRO A 63 -2.70 -11.26 -8.73
C PRO A 63 -2.68 -9.77 -9.07
N PHE A 64 -3.63 -8.99 -8.55
CA PHE A 64 -3.69 -7.55 -8.79
C PHE A 64 -2.59 -6.80 -8.02
N PHE A 65 -2.35 -7.14 -6.75
CA PHE A 65 -1.23 -6.58 -6.00
C PHE A 65 0.13 -6.94 -6.63
N LEU A 66 0.30 -8.19 -7.09
CA LEU A 66 1.52 -8.60 -7.79
C LEU A 66 1.70 -7.91 -9.15
N ALA A 67 0.62 -7.50 -9.80
CA ALA A 67 0.66 -6.80 -11.08
C ALA A 67 1.04 -5.31 -10.94
N VAL A 68 0.93 -4.71 -9.76
CA VAL A 68 1.23 -3.28 -9.54
C VAL A 68 2.61 -2.88 -10.09
N PRO A 69 3.74 -3.56 -9.78
CA PRO A 69 5.04 -3.19 -10.33
C PRO A 69 5.15 -3.40 -11.85
N ALA A 70 4.48 -4.41 -12.40
CA ALA A 70 4.44 -4.62 -13.85
C ALA A 70 3.67 -3.50 -14.58
N VAL A 71 2.55 -3.04 -14.02
CA VAL A 71 1.77 -1.91 -14.55
C VAL A 71 2.57 -0.61 -14.40
N ALA A 72 3.20 -0.40 -13.24
CA ALA A 72 4.00 0.79 -12.95
C ALA A 72 5.13 1.01 -13.96
N ARG A 73 5.79 -0.06 -14.44
CA ARG A 73 6.84 0.02 -15.48
C ARG A 73 6.36 0.62 -16.79
N ARG A 74 5.07 0.48 -17.11
CA ARG A 74 4.47 1.04 -18.32
C ARG A 74 3.84 2.40 -18.02
N HIS A 75 3.14 2.51 -16.90
CA HIS A 75 2.44 3.71 -16.47
C HIS A 75 2.50 3.87 -14.95
N ALA A 76 3.43 4.70 -14.49
CA ALA A 76 3.68 4.96 -13.06
C ALA A 76 2.41 5.36 -12.28
N LEU A 77 1.61 6.28 -12.83
CA LEU A 77 0.35 6.71 -12.23
C LEU A 77 -0.68 5.57 -12.12
N ALA A 78 -0.82 4.76 -13.17
CA ALA A 78 -1.74 3.63 -13.17
C ALA A 78 -1.34 2.58 -12.13
N GLY A 79 -0.05 2.31 -11.97
CA GLY A 79 0.46 1.42 -10.91
C GLY A 79 0.14 1.95 -9.52
N ARG A 80 0.44 3.24 -9.26
CA ARG A 80 0.10 3.90 -7.98
C ARG A 80 -1.39 3.91 -7.67
N LEU A 81 -2.25 4.04 -8.68
CA LEU A 81 -3.70 4.00 -8.53
C LEU A 81 -4.24 2.58 -8.34
N MET A 82 -3.66 1.58 -9.02
CA MET A 82 -4.08 0.19 -8.93
C MET A 82 -3.93 -0.37 -7.52
N LEU A 83 -2.88 0.02 -6.80
CA LEU A 83 -2.62 -0.40 -5.42
C LEU A 83 -3.81 -0.13 -4.48
N PRO A 84 -4.22 1.12 -4.22
CA PRO A 84 -5.32 1.40 -3.30
C PRO A 84 -6.67 0.93 -3.85
N LEU A 85 -6.90 0.95 -5.17
CA LEU A 85 -8.15 0.42 -5.73
C LEU A 85 -8.31 -1.08 -5.48
N THR A 86 -7.22 -1.85 -5.61
CA THR A 86 -7.20 -3.28 -5.26
C THR A 86 -7.46 -3.47 -3.76
N GLY A 87 -6.86 -2.62 -2.91
CA GLY A 87 -7.10 -2.62 -1.47
C GLY A 87 -8.55 -2.35 -1.09
N ILE A 88 -9.19 -1.35 -1.70
CA ILE A 88 -10.60 -1.02 -1.48
C ILE A 88 -11.51 -2.17 -1.92
N ALA A 89 -11.29 -2.71 -3.12
CA ALA A 89 -12.07 -3.84 -3.62
C ALA A 89 -11.92 -5.08 -2.72
N ASN A 90 -10.70 -5.37 -2.28
CA ASN A 90 -10.44 -6.45 -1.33
C ASN A 90 -11.08 -6.18 0.04
N GLY A 91 -11.09 -4.93 0.50
CA GLY A 91 -11.76 -4.51 1.74
C GLY A 91 -13.27 -4.76 1.68
N ILE A 92 -13.94 -4.32 0.60
CA ILE A 92 -15.37 -4.55 0.38
C ILE A 92 -15.68 -6.07 0.35
N LEU A 93 -14.89 -6.84 -0.40
CA LEU A 93 -15.03 -8.30 -0.44
C LEU A 93 -14.84 -8.89 0.96
N SER A 94 -13.81 -8.49 1.70
CA SER A 94 -13.51 -9.00 3.03
C SER A 94 -14.62 -8.66 4.03
N THR A 95 -15.19 -7.45 3.97
CA THR A 95 -16.34 -7.07 4.79
C THR A 95 -17.56 -7.93 4.47
N LYS A 96 -17.80 -8.25 3.19
CA LYS A 96 -18.85 -9.22 2.82
C LYS A 96 -18.58 -10.62 3.40
N VAL A 97 -17.33 -11.05 3.33
CA VAL A 97 -16.91 -12.42 3.70
C VAL A 97 -16.96 -12.62 5.21
N PHE A 98 -16.38 -11.70 5.98
CA PHE A 98 -16.23 -11.82 7.43
C PHE A 98 -17.33 -11.11 8.23
N GLY A 99 -18.08 -10.22 7.59
CA GLY A 99 -19.04 -9.35 8.25
C GLY A 99 -18.39 -8.13 8.89
N ILE A 100 -19.20 -7.12 9.19
CA ILE A 100 -18.77 -5.83 9.73
C ILE A 100 -18.11 -5.99 11.11
N GLY A 101 -18.63 -6.92 11.93
CA GLY A 101 -18.07 -7.21 13.25
C GLY A 101 -16.60 -7.66 13.26
N SER A 102 -16.04 -8.07 12.12
CA SER A 102 -14.63 -8.46 12.00
C SER A 102 -13.65 -7.28 12.07
N GLY A 103 -14.13 -6.05 11.87
CA GLY A 103 -13.30 -4.84 11.82
C GLY A 103 -12.34 -4.78 10.62
N VAL A 104 -12.49 -5.65 9.61
CA VAL A 104 -11.58 -5.72 8.45
C VAL A 104 -11.59 -4.45 7.60
N GLU A 105 -12.66 -3.65 7.68
CA GLU A 105 -12.79 -2.36 7.00
C GLU A 105 -11.75 -1.32 7.46
N ILE A 106 -11.06 -1.55 8.58
CA ILE A 106 -9.93 -0.70 9.03
C ILE A 106 -8.81 -0.60 7.97
N PHE A 107 -8.69 -1.57 7.06
CA PHE A 107 -7.76 -1.52 5.93
C PHE A 107 -8.11 -0.44 4.88
N LEU A 108 -9.28 0.19 4.95
CA LEU A 108 -9.59 1.41 4.18
C LEU A 108 -8.72 2.59 4.62
N VAL A 109 -8.25 2.62 5.87
CA VAL A 109 -7.38 3.69 6.40
C VAL A 109 -6.01 3.72 5.69
N PRO A 110 -5.23 2.63 5.60
CA PRO A 110 -4.01 2.63 4.81
C PRO A 110 -4.26 2.91 3.32
N CYS A 111 -5.40 2.50 2.75
CA CYS A 111 -5.75 2.86 1.37
C CYS A 111 -5.95 4.37 1.20
N ALA A 112 -6.64 5.03 2.15
CA ALA A 112 -6.82 6.48 2.16
C ALA A 112 -5.48 7.20 2.37
N LEU A 113 -4.62 6.70 3.27
CA LEU A 113 -3.26 7.22 3.46
C LEU A 113 -2.45 7.16 2.17
N ILE A 114 -2.49 6.03 1.47
CA ILE A 114 -1.85 5.84 0.16
C ILE A 114 -2.41 6.85 -0.86
N GLY A 115 -3.73 7.03 -0.91
CA GLY A 115 -4.41 8.04 -1.74
C GLY A 115 -3.95 9.47 -1.42
N ALA A 116 -3.73 9.80 -0.15
CA ALA A 116 -3.28 11.11 0.26
C ALA A 116 -1.80 11.36 0.00
N ALA A 117 -0.95 10.34 0.08
CA ALA A 117 0.50 10.49 0.16
C ALA A 117 1.26 10.11 -1.12
N LEU A 118 0.75 9.19 -1.94
CA LEU A 118 1.47 8.73 -3.13
C LEU A 118 1.20 9.55 -4.39
N PHE A 119 0.37 10.60 -4.32
CA PHE A 119 0.03 11.43 -5.49
C PHE A 119 0.65 12.82 -5.38
N ARG A 120 1.24 13.29 -6.48
CA ARG A 120 1.90 14.60 -6.55
C ARG A 120 0.86 15.73 -6.51
N PRO A 121 1.25 16.98 -6.24
CA PRO A 121 0.34 18.12 -6.30
C PRO A 121 -0.45 18.22 -7.62
N SER A 122 0.18 17.89 -8.76
CA SER A 122 -0.46 17.85 -10.08
C SER A 122 -1.47 16.70 -10.26
N GLU A 123 -1.40 15.67 -9.42
CA GLU A 123 -2.26 14.46 -9.48
C GLU A 123 -3.23 14.41 -8.28
N ARG A 124 -3.29 15.47 -7.48
CA ARG A 124 -3.99 15.50 -6.18
C ARG A 124 -5.48 15.16 -6.30
N ALA A 125 -6.12 15.54 -7.40
CA ALA A 125 -7.51 15.18 -7.66
C ALA A 125 -7.72 13.65 -7.68
N ILE A 126 -6.76 12.89 -8.21
CA ILE A 126 -6.80 11.42 -8.25
C ILE A 126 -6.63 10.86 -6.84
N GLY A 127 -5.68 11.39 -6.07
CA GLY A 127 -5.50 11.00 -4.68
C GLY A 127 -6.74 11.26 -3.81
N LEU A 128 -7.37 12.43 -3.98
CA LEU A 128 -8.62 12.77 -3.31
C LEU A 128 -9.78 11.87 -3.73
N LEU A 129 -9.85 11.49 -5.01
CA LEU A 129 -10.82 10.50 -5.48
C LEU A 129 -10.64 9.16 -4.75
N VAL A 130 -9.40 8.68 -4.60
CA VAL A 130 -9.12 7.45 -3.83
C VAL A 130 -9.58 7.56 -2.37
N VAL A 131 -9.31 8.70 -1.72
CA VAL A 131 -9.78 8.95 -0.34
C VAL A 131 -11.31 8.96 -0.28
N ALA A 132 -11.96 9.62 -1.24
CA ALA A 132 -13.43 9.64 -1.33
C ALA A 132 -14.01 8.24 -1.57
N LEU A 133 -13.35 7.41 -2.39
CA LEU A 133 -13.74 6.01 -2.59
C LEU A 133 -13.60 5.18 -1.32
N CYS A 134 -12.57 5.40 -0.50
CA CYS A 134 -12.43 4.75 0.80
C CYS A 134 -13.59 5.14 1.73
N ALA A 135 -13.93 6.43 1.80
CA ALA A 135 -15.08 6.90 2.57
C ALA A 135 -16.40 6.30 2.05
N ALA A 136 -16.60 6.29 0.74
CA ALA A 136 -17.78 5.70 0.12
C ALA A 136 -17.89 4.19 0.42
N ALA A 137 -16.78 3.46 0.41
CA ALA A 137 -16.74 2.04 0.77
C ALA A 137 -17.12 1.79 2.23
N TYR A 138 -16.65 2.65 3.16
CA TYR A 138 -17.02 2.58 4.57
C TYR A 138 -18.52 2.87 4.81
N PHE A 139 -19.11 3.77 4.02
CA PHE A 139 -20.53 4.11 4.13
C PHE A 139 -21.47 3.15 3.38
N ILE A 140 -20.98 2.04 2.83
CA ILE A 140 -21.85 1.02 2.23
C ILE A 140 -22.79 0.48 3.33
N PRO A 141 -24.12 0.59 3.17
CA PRO A 141 -25.05 0.15 4.21
C PRO A 141 -24.92 -1.34 4.51
N GLU A 142 -24.97 -1.71 5.80
CA GLU A 142 -24.76 -3.08 6.28
C GLU A 142 -25.66 -4.12 5.59
N ARG A 143 -26.92 -3.72 5.32
CA ARG A 143 -27.91 -4.54 4.60
C ARG A 143 -27.45 -5.01 3.22
N LEU A 144 -26.52 -4.30 2.57
CA LEU A 144 -25.97 -4.68 1.27
C LEU A 144 -24.91 -5.78 1.38
N PHE A 145 -24.22 -5.86 2.52
CA PHE A 145 -23.31 -6.97 2.79
C PHE A 145 -24.08 -8.23 3.21
N GLY A 146 -25.19 -8.09 3.94
CA GLY A 146 -25.95 -9.25 4.43
C GLY A 146 -25.14 -10.10 5.41
N LEU A 147 -25.44 -11.40 5.49
CA LEU A 147 -24.77 -12.30 6.44
C LEU A 147 -23.32 -12.63 6.01
N PRO A 148 -22.40 -12.84 6.98
CA PRO A 148 -21.05 -13.35 6.72
C PRO A 148 -21.11 -14.78 6.15
N LEU A 149 -20.00 -15.24 5.56
CA LEU A 149 -19.92 -16.57 4.94
C LEU A 149 -19.63 -17.70 5.94
N ALA A 150 -19.36 -17.37 7.20
CA ALA A 150 -19.29 -18.30 8.31
C ALA A 150 -19.91 -17.68 9.56
N ASP A 151 -20.35 -18.54 10.48
CA ASP A 151 -20.97 -18.11 11.74
C ASP A 151 -19.89 -17.69 12.75
N TYR A 152 -19.53 -16.41 12.73
CA TYR A 152 -18.60 -15.81 13.67
C TYR A 152 -19.31 -15.38 14.96
N SER A 153 -18.85 -15.92 16.09
CA SER A 153 -19.28 -15.51 17.42
C SER A 153 -18.74 -14.12 17.79
N ALA A 154 -19.24 -13.55 18.89
CA ALA A 154 -18.72 -12.29 19.42
C ALA A 154 -17.22 -12.39 19.79
N SER A 155 -16.76 -13.54 20.30
CA SER A 155 -15.34 -13.76 20.60
C SER A 155 -14.49 -13.85 19.33
N ASP A 156 -14.99 -14.51 18.29
CA ASP A 156 -14.30 -14.57 16.98
C ASP A 156 -14.11 -13.16 16.42
N ASN A 157 -15.19 -12.36 16.43
CA ASN A 157 -15.17 -10.97 15.97
C ASN A 157 -14.17 -10.11 16.76
N ASN A 158 -14.16 -10.20 18.09
CA ASN A 158 -13.18 -9.47 18.91
C ASN A 158 -11.73 -9.84 18.56
N GLY A 159 -11.47 -11.13 18.35
CA GLY A 159 -10.15 -11.59 17.92
C GLY A 159 -9.77 -11.08 16.53
N MET A 160 -10.71 -11.10 15.58
CA MET A 160 -10.51 -10.57 14.23
C MET A 160 -10.25 -9.06 14.24
N VAL A 161 -10.99 -8.30 15.05
CA VAL A 161 -10.77 -6.85 15.21
C VAL A 161 -9.34 -6.58 15.69
N GLY A 162 -8.88 -7.30 16.72
CA GLY A 162 -7.51 -7.16 17.22
C GLY A 162 -6.46 -7.49 16.16
N LEU A 163 -6.63 -8.59 15.44
CA LEU A 163 -5.73 -9.02 14.36
C LEU A 163 -5.68 -8.01 13.21
N ASN A 164 -6.84 -7.57 12.74
CA ASN A 164 -6.97 -6.64 11.62
C ASN A 164 -6.42 -5.25 12.02
N ALA A 165 -6.68 -4.79 13.24
CA ALA A 165 -6.15 -3.52 13.75
C ALA A 165 -4.62 -3.54 13.84
N LEU A 166 -4.01 -4.60 14.39
CA LEU A 166 -2.56 -4.73 14.46
C LEU A 166 -1.92 -4.76 13.06
N SER A 167 -2.54 -5.50 12.13
CA SER A 167 -2.08 -5.62 10.75
C SER A 167 -2.15 -4.28 10.02
N ALA A 168 -3.28 -3.56 10.13
CA ALA A 168 -3.44 -2.25 9.53
C ALA A 168 -2.49 -1.21 10.14
N ALA A 169 -2.30 -1.21 11.46
CA ALA A 169 -1.35 -0.31 12.13
C ALA A 169 0.08 -0.55 11.64
N THR A 170 0.50 -1.81 11.51
CA THR A 170 1.83 -2.17 11.01
C THR A 170 2.01 -1.74 9.55
N LEU A 171 0.97 -1.90 8.72
CA LEU A 171 0.99 -1.43 7.34
C LEU A 171 1.10 0.09 7.26
N ILE A 172 0.35 0.84 8.09
CA ILE A 172 0.43 2.30 8.17
C ILE A 172 1.85 2.76 8.54
N VAL A 173 2.46 2.14 9.56
CA VAL A 173 3.84 2.43 9.97
C VAL A 173 4.80 2.15 8.81
N PHE A 174 4.66 1.00 8.14
CA PHE A 174 5.49 0.64 7.01
C PHE A 174 5.37 1.65 5.85
N VAL A 175 4.16 2.08 5.51
CA VAL A 175 3.91 3.12 4.51
C VAL A 175 4.59 4.43 4.93
N GLY A 176 4.44 4.85 6.19
CA GLY A 176 5.08 6.04 6.73
C GLY A 176 6.62 6.01 6.63
N LEU A 177 7.24 4.85 6.92
CA LEU A 177 8.69 4.67 6.79
C LEU A 177 9.17 4.80 5.34
N LEU A 178 8.45 4.19 4.39
CA LEU A 178 8.79 4.33 2.96
C LEU A 178 8.70 5.78 2.51
N LEU A 179 7.62 6.48 2.89
CA LEU A 179 7.42 7.88 2.54
C LEU A 179 8.46 8.81 3.17
N SER A 180 8.85 8.55 4.42
CA SER A 180 9.92 9.29 5.09
C SER A 180 11.24 9.17 4.33
N GLY A 181 11.59 7.97 3.85
CA GLY A 181 12.76 7.76 3.00
C GLY A 181 12.71 8.50 1.66
N VAL A 182 11.52 8.62 1.07
CA VAL A 182 11.31 9.42 -0.15
C VAL A 182 11.61 10.89 0.12
N VAL A 183 11.07 11.45 1.21
CA VAL A 183 11.28 12.86 1.59
C VAL A 183 12.77 13.15 1.81
N ALA A 184 13.46 12.33 2.62
CA ALA A 184 14.88 12.51 2.90
C ALA A 184 15.74 12.54 1.62
N THR A 185 15.45 11.62 0.68
CA THR A 185 16.18 11.56 -0.60
C THR A 185 15.92 12.80 -1.49
N SER A 186 14.73 13.40 -1.39
CA SER A 186 14.38 14.63 -2.10
C SER A 186 15.10 15.85 -1.50
N GLU A 187 15.20 15.93 -0.17
CA GLU A 187 15.92 17.01 0.52
C GLU A 187 17.41 16.99 0.21
N GLU A 188 18.05 15.81 0.27
CA GLU A 188 19.47 15.66 -0.07
C GLU A 188 19.78 16.10 -1.51
N ARG A 189 18.91 15.76 -2.46
CA ARG A 189 19.04 16.21 -3.86
C ARG A 189 18.89 17.73 -3.98
N GLY A 190 17.97 18.33 -3.24
CA GLY A 190 17.80 19.79 -3.21
C GLY A 190 19.03 20.52 -2.69
N ILE A 191 19.67 19.98 -1.64
CA ILE A 191 20.91 20.53 -1.07
C ILE A 191 22.06 20.45 -2.09
N LYS A 192 22.25 19.29 -2.73
CA LYS A 192 23.31 19.10 -3.75
C LYS A 192 23.16 20.06 -4.92
N ASN A 193 21.96 20.16 -5.48
CA ASN A 193 21.69 21.06 -6.62
C ASN A 193 21.94 22.54 -6.26
N ARG A 194 21.64 22.94 -5.02
CA ARG A 194 21.91 24.31 -4.55
C ARG A 194 23.42 24.56 -4.42
N ALA A 195 24.18 23.60 -3.92
CA ALA A 195 25.63 23.70 -3.80
C ALA A 195 26.33 23.78 -5.17
N GLU A 196 25.90 22.99 -6.15
CA GLU A 196 26.41 23.03 -7.52
C GLU A 196 26.15 24.40 -8.18
N ASN A 197 24.91 24.92 -8.06
CA ASN A 197 24.56 26.22 -8.62
C ASN A 197 25.31 27.40 -7.97
N SER A 198 25.65 27.31 -6.67
CA SER A 198 26.49 28.32 -6.00
C SER A 198 27.96 28.25 -6.41
N GLY A 199 28.50 27.06 -6.70
CA GLY A 199 29.90 26.90 -7.13
C GLY A 199 30.16 27.36 -8.57
N SER A 200 29.14 27.36 -9.43
CA SER A 200 29.23 27.88 -10.82
C SER A 200 29.17 29.40 -10.94
N ALA A 201 28.84 30.13 -9.86
CA ALA A 201 28.73 31.59 -9.88
C ALA A 201 30.04 32.32 -9.51
N GLU A 202 31.11 31.59 -9.17
CA GLU A 202 32.35 32.15 -8.60
C GLU A 202 33.55 32.21 -9.55
N THR A 203 33.39 32.01 -10.86
CA THR A 203 34.44 32.33 -11.84
C THR A 203 34.26 33.77 -12.35
N PRO A 204 34.95 34.78 -11.78
CA PRO A 204 34.95 36.12 -12.36
C PRO A 204 35.58 36.06 -13.75
N GLU A 205 34.88 36.63 -14.73
CA GLU A 205 35.39 36.82 -16.09
C GLU A 205 36.73 37.56 -16.01
N PRO A 206 37.81 37.07 -16.64
CA PRO A 206 39.08 37.77 -16.63
C PRO A 206 38.92 39.14 -17.31
N PRO A 207 39.52 40.21 -16.75
CA PRO A 207 39.36 41.55 -17.30
C PRO A 207 39.89 41.61 -18.74
N PRO A 208 39.27 42.43 -19.61
CA PRO A 208 39.64 42.51 -21.02
C PRO A 208 41.10 42.98 -21.17
N PRO A 209 41.84 42.43 -22.15
CA PRO A 209 43.22 42.83 -22.39
C PRO A 209 43.30 44.30 -22.79
N ARG A 210 44.24 45.02 -22.17
CA ARG A 210 44.59 46.42 -22.49
C ARG A 210 45.50 46.49 -23.70
#